data_AF-T0Y287-F1
#
_entry.id   AF-T0Y287-F1
#
_cell.length_a   1.000
_cell.length_b   1.000
_cell.length_c   1.000
_cell.angle_alpha   90.00
_cell.angle_beta   90.00
_cell.angle_gamma   90.00
#
_symmetry.space_group_name_H-M   'P 1'
#
loop_
_entity.id
_entity.type
_entity.pdbx_description
1 polymer ?
#
loop_
_entity_poly.entity_id
_entity_poly.type
_entity_poly.pdbx_seq_one_letter_code
_entity_poly.pdbx_strand_id
1 'polypeptide(L)'
;TLLGPDRRATVVFDRGGWSPKVFVKVLAMGFDILTYRKGRVRRVAEKRFVLRKARLDGRNVKYRLFDQPIRLLKGKLRLRQVTRRSEDGHQTAVITSRWDLRDIHVAYRMFERWRQENFFKYLREEYFIDGLVDYAVEPDDPERSSPIPHARRLTRNYARRVPGSRRSSKPTAQ
;
A
#
# COMPACT_ATOMS: atom_id res chain seq x y z
N THR A 1 0.56 -19.98 5.27
CA THR A 1 0.51 -18.49 5.28
C THR A 1 0.56 -18.00 6.71
N LEU A 2 1.30 -16.92 7.01
CA LEU A 2 1.48 -16.35 8.36
C LEU A 2 0.15 -16.08 9.12
N LEU A 3 -0.96 -15.96 8.39
CA LEU A 3 -2.28 -15.63 8.94
C LEU A 3 -3.17 -16.87 9.19
N GLY A 4 -2.72 -18.07 8.85
CA GLY A 4 -3.54 -19.29 8.79
C GLY A 4 -4.23 -19.46 7.42
N PRO A 5 -4.70 -20.69 7.09
CA PRO A 5 -5.25 -21.02 5.77
C PRO A 5 -6.54 -20.26 5.42
N ASP A 6 -7.37 -19.93 6.41
CA ASP A 6 -8.70 -19.33 6.19
C ASP A 6 -8.73 -17.80 6.36
N ARG A 7 -7.60 -17.16 6.68
CA ARG A 7 -7.57 -15.72 6.94
C ARG A 7 -7.05 -14.93 5.73
N ARG A 8 -7.98 -14.21 5.10
CA ARG A 8 -7.67 -13.23 4.05
C ARG A 8 -7.25 -11.89 4.66
N ALA A 9 -6.03 -11.46 4.38
CA ALA A 9 -5.56 -10.12 4.74
C ALA A 9 -6.16 -9.06 3.80
N THR A 10 -6.38 -7.85 4.35
CA THR A 10 -6.80 -6.68 3.60
C THR A 10 -5.67 -5.65 3.60
N VAL A 11 -5.22 -5.26 2.42
CA VAL A 11 -4.25 -4.17 2.22
C VAL A 11 -5.01 -2.85 2.20
N VAL A 12 -4.64 -1.94 3.12
CA VAL A 12 -5.28 -0.64 3.25
C VAL A 12 -4.36 0.44 2.68
N PHE A 13 -4.81 1.11 1.63
CA PHE A 13 -4.10 2.20 0.99
C PHE A 13 -4.68 3.55 1.42
N ASP A 14 -3.81 4.54 1.60
CA ASP A 14 -4.25 5.93 1.62
C ASP A 14 -4.61 6.42 0.19
N ARG A 15 -5.13 7.64 0.05
CA ARG A 15 -5.43 8.31 -1.22
C ARG A 15 -4.21 8.38 -2.15
N GLY A 16 -2.99 8.46 -1.62
CA GLY A 16 -1.75 8.38 -2.40
C GLY A 16 -1.54 7.02 -3.10
N GLY A 17 -1.99 5.92 -2.48
CA GLY A 17 -1.87 4.55 -3.00
C GLY A 17 -2.88 4.19 -4.10
N TRP A 18 -3.60 5.18 -4.66
CA TRP A 18 -4.59 4.93 -5.69
C TRP A 18 -3.97 4.44 -7.00
N SER A 19 -4.11 3.15 -7.28
CA SER A 19 -3.75 2.56 -8.58
C SER A 19 -4.62 1.34 -8.89
N PRO A 20 -5.64 1.49 -9.77
CA PRO A 20 -6.48 0.36 -10.18
C PRO A 20 -5.71 -0.81 -10.80
N LYS A 21 -4.56 -0.55 -11.45
CA LYS A 21 -3.68 -1.60 -11.98
C LYS A 21 -3.00 -2.41 -10.86
N VAL A 22 -2.58 -1.74 -9.78
CA VAL A 22 -2.01 -2.41 -8.60
C VAL A 22 -3.09 -3.21 -7.88
N PHE A 23 -4.32 -2.68 -7.78
CA PHE A 23 -5.44 -3.39 -7.15
C PHE A 23 -5.69 -4.76 -7.78
N VAL A 24 -5.63 -4.86 -9.11
CA VAL A 24 -5.74 -6.16 -9.81
C VAL A 24 -4.67 -7.14 -9.32
N LYS A 25 -3.41 -6.69 -9.20
CA LYS A 25 -2.30 -7.55 -8.74
C LYS A 25 -2.50 -7.99 -7.29
N VAL A 26 -2.92 -7.09 -6.41
CA VAL A 26 -3.17 -7.39 -4.99
C VAL A 26 -4.28 -8.43 -4.84
N LEU A 27 -5.38 -8.27 -5.59
CA LEU A 27 -6.47 -9.23 -5.62
C LEU A 27 -6.05 -10.58 -6.19
N ALA A 28 -5.23 -10.60 -7.25
CA ALA A 28 -4.69 -11.82 -7.83
C ALA A 28 -3.78 -12.59 -6.87
N MET A 29 -3.13 -11.90 -5.93
CA MET A 29 -2.34 -12.50 -4.85
C MET A 29 -3.22 -12.97 -3.66
N GLY A 30 -4.55 -12.89 -3.76
CA GLY A 30 -5.49 -13.37 -2.74
C GLY A 30 -5.82 -12.37 -1.63
N PHE A 31 -5.19 -11.19 -1.63
CA PHE A 31 -5.44 -10.13 -0.66
C PHE A 31 -6.66 -9.29 -1.03
N ASP A 32 -7.37 -8.80 -0.03
CA ASP A 32 -8.40 -7.79 -0.22
C ASP A 32 -7.81 -6.37 -0.22
N ILE A 33 -8.58 -5.40 -0.71
CA ILE A 33 -8.19 -3.99 -0.72
C ILE A 33 -9.21 -3.11 -0.01
N LEU A 34 -8.70 -2.01 0.55
CA LEU A 34 -9.49 -0.93 1.10
C LEU A 34 -8.74 0.39 0.87
N THR A 35 -9.36 1.38 0.24
CA THR A 35 -8.66 2.62 -0.15
C THR A 35 -9.61 3.80 -0.28
N TYR A 36 -9.12 5.02 -0.10
CA TYR A 36 -9.87 6.21 -0.53
C TYR A 36 -9.98 6.25 -2.06
N ARG A 37 -11.13 6.71 -2.55
CA ARG A 37 -11.36 6.96 -3.98
C ARG A 37 -10.61 8.23 -4.40
N LYS A 38 -9.74 8.13 -5.41
CA LYS A 38 -9.10 9.29 -6.06
C LYS A 38 -9.76 9.60 -7.40
N GLY A 39 -9.71 10.87 -7.78
CA GLY A 39 -10.26 11.39 -9.04
C GLY A 39 -11.69 11.89 -8.91
N ARG A 40 -12.26 12.36 -10.03
CA ARG A 40 -13.61 12.92 -10.06
C ARG A 40 -14.65 11.83 -9.79
N VAL A 41 -15.48 12.06 -8.77
CA VAL A 41 -16.62 11.21 -8.41
C VAL A 41 -17.87 12.06 -8.50
N ARG A 42 -18.92 11.55 -9.15
CA ARG A 42 -20.21 12.23 -9.18
C ARG A 42 -20.76 12.33 -7.76
N ARG A 43 -21.16 13.53 -7.35
CA ARG A 43 -21.81 13.75 -6.06
C ARG A 43 -23.10 12.95 -5.98
N VAL A 44 -23.29 12.26 -4.87
CA VAL A 44 -24.48 11.45 -4.61
C VAL A 44 -25.56 12.36 -4.01
N ALA A 45 -26.80 12.23 -4.48
CA ALA A 45 -27.92 12.98 -3.93
C ALA A 45 -28.18 12.57 -2.47
N GLU A 46 -28.49 13.54 -1.61
CA GLU A 46 -28.64 13.32 -0.16
C GLU A 46 -29.65 12.24 0.20
N LYS A 47 -30.79 12.20 -0.49
CA LYS A 47 -31.85 11.20 -0.30
C LYS A 47 -31.40 9.73 -0.50
N ARG A 48 -30.25 9.50 -1.16
CA ARG A 48 -29.71 8.15 -1.39
C ARG A 48 -28.87 7.65 -0.22
N PHE A 49 -28.52 8.51 0.72
CA PHE A 49 -27.78 8.09 1.90
C PHE A 49 -28.71 7.50 2.94
N VAL A 50 -28.32 6.36 3.49
CA VAL A 50 -29.04 5.68 4.57
C VAL A 50 -28.28 5.90 5.87
N LEU A 51 -29.02 6.21 6.94
CA LEU A 51 -28.44 6.31 8.26
C LEU A 51 -28.13 4.91 8.80
N ARG A 52 -26.84 4.64 9.06
CA ARG A 52 -26.35 3.41 9.67
C ARG A 52 -25.90 3.69 11.09
N LYS A 53 -26.20 2.77 12.01
CA LYS A 53 -25.77 2.78 13.40
C LYS A 53 -25.14 1.43 13.73
N ALA A 54 -24.06 1.43 14.51
CA ALA A 54 -23.43 0.23 15.04
C ALA A 54 -22.64 0.55 16.31
N ARG A 55 -22.35 -0.48 17.11
CA ARG A 55 -21.36 -0.40 18.20
C ARG A 55 -20.08 -1.09 17.71
N LEU A 56 -19.02 -0.32 17.50
CA LEU A 56 -17.73 -0.78 16.97
C LEU A 56 -16.62 -0.36 17.95
N ASP A 57 -15.74 -1.28 18.33
CA ASP A 57 -14.67 -1.08 19.31
C ASP A 57 -15.14 -0.36 20.59
N GLY A 58 -16.29 -0.80 21.12
CA GLY A 58 -16.91 -0.21 22.32
C GLY A 58 -17.59 1.15 22.13
N ARG A 59 -17.53 1.74 20.93
CA ARG A 59 -18.10 3.06 20.61
C ARG A 59 -19.36 2.94 19.77
N ASN A 60 -20.35 3.76 20.09
CA ASN A 60 -21.53 3.91 19.24
C ASN A 60 -21.19 4.83 18.07
N VAL A 61 -21.27 4.32 16.85
CA VAL A 61 -21.00 5.06 15.62
C VAL A 61 -22.25 5.22 14.77
N LYS A 62 -22.38 6.39 14.15
CA LYS A 62 -23.51 6.77 13.31
C LYS A 62 -23.00 7.43 12.04
N TYR A 63 -23.33 6.87 10.88
CA TYR A 63 -22.92 7.41 9.58
C TYR A 63 -24.07 7.45 8.58
N ARG A 64 -24.11 8.49 7.73
CA ARG A 64 -24.94 8.50 6.53
C ARG A 64 -24.12 7.89 5.39
N LEU A 65 -24.51 6.70 4.94
CA LEU A 65 -23.74 5.91 3.97
C LEU A 65 -24.55 5.64 2.70
N PHE A 66 -23.86 5.65 1.58
CA PHE A 66 -24.36 5.18 0.30
C PHE A 66 -23.40 4.13 -0.23
N ASP A 67 -23.94 2.95 -0.55
CA ASP A 67 -23.17 1.78 -0.96
C ASP A 67 -23.55 1.39 -2.39
N GLN A 68 -22.55 1.20 -3.24
CA GLN A 68 -22.78 0.86 -4.64
C GLN A 68 -21.63 0.04 -5.25
N PRO A 69 -21.91 -0.82 -6.23
CA PRO A 69 -20.88 -1.35 -7.10
C PRO A 69 -20.29 -0.26 -8.00
N ILE A 70 -18.99 -0.38 -8.27
CA ILE A 70 -18.29 0.41 -9.29
C ILE A 70 -17.50 -0.50 -10.22
N ARG A 71 -17.24 0.00 -11.42
CA ARG A 71 -16.38 -0.67 -12.40
C ARG A 71 -15.25 0.26 -12.79
N LEU A 72 -14.02 -0.23 -12.67
CA LEU A 72 -12.78 0.45 -13.07
C LEU A 72 -12.17 -0.28 -14.27
N LEU A 73 -11.14 0.35 -14.87
CA LEU A 73 -10.39 -0.23 -15.99
C LEU A 73 -11.29 -0.69 -17.16
N LYS A 74 -12.22 0.18 -17.58
CA LYS A 74 -13.20 -0.10 -18.64
C LYS A 74 -14.03 -1.36 -18.37
N GLY A 75 -14.39 -1.62 -17.12
CA GLY A 75 -15.23 -2.77 -16.75
C GLY A 75 -14.49 -3.97 -16.19
N LYS A 76 -13.17 -4.05 -16.39
CA LYS A 76 -12.36 -5.23 -16.02
C LYS A 76 -12.22 -5.45 -14.52
N LEU A 77 -12.39 -4.41 -13.72
CA LEU A 77 -12.27 -4.49 -12.26
C LEU A 77 -13.56 -4.00 -11.61
N ARG A 78 -14.33 -4.93 -11.06
CA ARG A 78 -15.53 -4.63 -10.26
C ARG A 78 -15.16 -4.55 -8.79
N LEU A 79 -15.51 -3.43 -8.16
CA LEU A 79 -15.28 -3.18 -6.74
C LEU A 79 -16.53 -2.58 -6.11
N ARG A 80 -16.51 -2.45 -4.79
CA ARG A 80 -17.54 -1.78 -4.01
C ARG A 80 -17.08 -0.37 -3.66
N GLN A 81 -17.99 0.59 -3.70
CA GLN A 81 -17.78 1.94 -3.20
C GLN A 81 -18.77 2.23 -2.07
N VAL A 82 -18.23 2.56 -0.90
CA VAL A 82 -19.00 3.08 0.23
C VAL A 82 -18.68 4.57 0.36
N THR A 83 -19.67 5.42 0.15
CA THR A 83 -19.57 6.87 0.31
C THR A 83 -20.21 7.28 1.62
N ARG A 84 -19.46 7.99 2.46
CA ARG A 84 -19.98 8.66 3.67
C ARG A 84 -20.29 10.11 3.34
N ARG A 85 -21.44 10.61 3.81
CA ARG A 85 -21.76 12.04 3.88
C ARG A 85 -21.58 12.52 5.31
N SER A 86 -20.78 13.58 5.51
CA SER A 86 -20.70 14.32 6.79
C SER A 86 -21.86 15.31 6.91
N GLU A 87 -22.00 15.98 8.05
CA GLU A 87 -23.12 16.89 8.31
C GLU A 87 -23.05 18.14 7.43
N ASP A 88 -21.86 18.71 7.25
CA ASP A 88 -21.50 19.77 6.30
C ASP A 88 -21.74 19.44 4.80
N GLY A 89 -22.12 18.20 4.49
CA GLY A 89 -22.39 17.76 3.12
C GLY A 89 -21.16 17.33 2.32
N HIS A 90 -19.97 17.30 2.92
CA HIS A 90 -18.79 16.69 2.31
C HIS A 90 -19.01 15.17 2.12
N GLN A 91 -18.49 14.64 1.02
CA GLN A 91 -18.66 13.23 0.64
C GLN A 91 -17.31 12.56 0.48
N THR A 92 -17.04 11.57 1.33
CA THR A 92 -15.82 10.78 1.26
C THR A 92 -16.15 9.40 0.72
N ALA A 93 -15.60 9.06 -0.45
CA ALA A 93 -15.77 7.76 -1.06
C ALA A 93 -14.60 6.83 -0.73
N VAL A 94 -14.93 5.63 -0.27
CA VAL A 94 -14.01 4.53 0.01
C VAL A 94 -14.30 3.40 -0.98
N ILE A 95 -13.25 2.79 -1.53
CA ILE A 95 -13.32 1.63 -2.41
C ILE A 95 -12.81 0.39 -1.68
N THR A 96 -13.48 -0.75 -1.88
CA THR A 96 -13.05 -2.02 -1.30
C THR A 96 -13.43 -3.22 -2.17
N SER A 97 -12.72 -4.34 -1.99
CA SER A 97 -13.12 -5.67 -2.47
C SER A 97 -13.94 -6.46 -1.43
N ARG A 98 -14.06 -5.96 -0.19
CA ARG A 98 -14.76 -6.61 0.92
C ARG A 98 -16.28 -6.45 0.80
N TRP A 99 -16.90 -7.38 0.08
CA TRP A 99 -18.36 -7.48 -0.03
C TRP A 99 -19.00 -8.15 1.19
N ASP A 100 -18.22 -8.96 1.91
CA ASP A 100 -18.59 -9.66 3.14
C ASP A 100 -18.89 -8.71 4.31
N LEU A 101 -18.23 -7.54 4.33
CA LEU A 101 -18.38 -6.58 5.42
C LEU A 101 -19.63 -5.72 5.23
N ARG A 102 -20.27 -5.30 6.33
CA ARG A 102 -21.28 -4.23 6.23
C ARG A 102 -20.62 -2.91 5.88
N ASP A 103 -21.35 -2.05 5.17
CA ASP A 103 -20.94 -0.70 4.76
C ASP A 103 -20.36 0.13 5.93
N ILE A 104 -20.99 0.03 7.11
CA ILE A 104 -20.55 0.72 8.33
C ILE A 104 -19.18 0.26 8.83
N HIS A 105 -18.82 -1.02 8.68
CA HIS A 105 -17.48 -1.50 9.06
C HIS A 105 -16.41 -1.01 8.07
N VAL A 106 -16.74 -0.98 6.78
CA VAL A 106 -15.85 -0.45 5.74
C VAL A 106 -15.56 1.03 5.99
N ALA A 107 -16.61 1.80 6.26
CA ALA A 107 -16.48 3.21 6.62
C ALA A 107 -15.65 3.37 7.91
N TYR A 108 -16.04 2.71 8.99
CA TYR A 108 -15.37 2.81 10.29
C TYR A 108 -13.87 2.53 10.21
N ARG A 109 -13.48 1.41 9.59
CA ARG A 109 -12.06 1.03 9.44
C ARG A 109 -11.24 2.07 8.66
N MET A 110 -11.82 2.76 7.69
CA MET A 110 -11.12 3.80 6.94
C MET A 110 -11.07 5.14 7.67
N PHE A 111 -12.14 5.57 8.33
CA PHE A 111 -12.18 6.88 8.98
C PHE A 111 -11.38 6.92 10.29
N GLU A 112 -11.33 5.82 11.04
CA GLU A 112 -10.47 5.71 12.22
C GLU A 112 -8.99 5.53 11.86
N ARG A 113 -8.63 5.36 10.57
CA ARG A 113 -7.24 5.29 10.11
C ARG A 113 -6.44 6.54 10.47
N TRP A 114 -7.07 7.71 10.63
CA TRP A 114 -6.36 8.89 11.13
C TRP A 114 -5.70 8.62 12.50
N ARG A 115 -6.23 7.70 13.30
CA ARG A 115 -5.56 7.26 14.54
C ARG A 115 -4.20 6.60 14.30
N GLN A 116 -3.95 5.98 13.13
CA GLN A 116 -2.65 5.42 12.78
C GLN A 116 -1.61 6.51 12.48
N GLU A 117 -2.01 7.61 11.82
CA GLU A 117 -1.14 8.78 11.68
C GLU A 117 -0.86 9.41 13.05
N ASN A 118 -1.87 9.52 13.92
CA ASN A 118 -1.64 9.96 15.30
C ASN A 118 -0.73 9.01 16.07
N PHE A 119 -0.79 7.70 15.82
CA PHE A 119 0.08 6.73 16.48
C PHE A 119 1.54 6.89 16.04
N PHE A 120 1.83 7.02 14.75
CA PHE A 120 3.20 7.28 14.30
C PHE A 120 3.70 8.66 14.72
N LYS A 121 2.83 9.68 14.68
CA LYS A 121 3.15 11.02 15.19
C LYS A 121 3.46 10.98 16.69
N TYR A 122 2.65 10.29 17.48
CA TYR A 122 2.86 10.11 18.93
C TYR A 122 4.11 9.28 19.24
N LEU A 123 4.38 8.20 18.52
CA LEU A 123 5.62 7.41 18.69
C LEU A 123 6.87 8.20 18.31
N ARG A 124 6.76 9.09 17.33
CA ARG A 124 7.82 10.01 16.93
C ARG A 124 8.08 11.09 17.97
N GLU A 125 7.00 11.71 18.46
CA GLU A 125 7.07 12.83 19.42
C GLU A 125 7.43 12.37 20.84
N GLU A 126 6.89 11.24 21.30
CA GLU A 126 7.03 10.78 22.70
C GLU A 126 8.03 9.62 22.88
N TYR A 127 8.25 8.80 21.85
CA TYR A 127 9.09 7.58 21.94
C TYR A 127 10.30 7.60 21.01
N PHE A 128 10.58 8.74 20.37
CA PHE A 128 11.79 8.99 19.56
C PHE A 128 12.09 7.87 18.54
N ILE A 129 11.06 7.26 17.97
CA ILE A 129 11.23 6.14 17.02
C ILE A 129 12.05 6.55 15.78
N ASP A 130 12.03 7.84 15.46
CA ASP A 130 12.81 8.45 14.39
C ASP A 130 14.31 8.47 14.65
N GLY A 131 14.74 8.47 15.91
CA GLY A 131 16.15 8.45 16.29
C GLY A 131 16.73 7.05 16.51
N LEU A 132 15.91 6.01 16.37
CA LEU A 132 16.40 4.62 16.28
C LEU A 132 16.99 4.30 14.89
N VAL A 133 16.85 5.22 13.92
CA VAL A 133 17.54 5.16 12.64
C VAL A 133 18.86 5.90 12.79
N ASP A 134 19.90 5.16 13.14
CA ASP A 134 21.26 5.68 13.04
C ASP A 134 21.65 5.74 11.55
N TYR A 135 22.06 6.92 11.08
CA TYR A 135 22.67 7.10 9.76
C TYR A 135 24.18 6.88 9.81
N ALA A 136 24.72 6.33 10.92
CA ALA A 136 26.10 5.91 11.01
C ALA A 136 26.44 4.99 9.84
N VAL A 137 27.29 5.53 8.96
CA VAL A 137 27.93 4.77 7.89
C VAL A 137 29.29 4.40 8.44
N GLU A 138 29.53 3.12 8.68
CA GLU A 138 30.92 2.67 8.82
C GLU A 138 31.61 2.76 7.46
N PRO A 139 32.86 3.23 7.38
CA PRO A 139 33.63 3.20 6.15
C PRO A 139 33.61 1.78 5.58
N ASP A 140 33.11 1.63 4.36
CA ASP A 140 33.17 0.33 3.68
C ASP A 140 34.64 -0.02 3.41
N ASP A 141 35.01 -1.28 3.60
CA ASP A 141 36.34 -1.76 3.27
C ASP A 141 36.42 -1.92 1.75
N PRO A 142 37.25 -1.13 1.04
CA PRO A 142 37.33 -1.17 -0.42
C PRO A 142 37.84 -2.52 -0.96
N GLU A 143 38.45 -3.38 -0.12
CA GLU A 143 38.86 -4.74 -0.50
C GLU A 143 37.78 -5.79 -0.18
N ARG A 144 36.69 -5.40 0.48
CA ARG A 144 35.58 -6.30 0.83
C ARG A 144 34.80 -6.70 -0.42
N SER A 145 35.08 -7.91 -0.92
CA SER A 145 34.30 -8.54 -1.98
C SER A 145 32.88 -8.90 -1.49
N SER A 146 31.90 -8.02 -1.71
CA SER A 146 30.48 -8.34 -1.53
C SER A 146 29.97 -9.23 -2.68
N PRO A 147 29.43 -10.43 -2.41
CA PRO A 147 28.95 -11.33 -3.45
C PRO A 147 27.58 -10.85 -3.96
N ILE A 148 27.54 -9.78 -4.76
CA ILE A 148 26.31 -9.33 -5.43
C ILE A 148 25.97 -10.34 -6.55
N PRO A 149 24.86 -11.12 -6.45
CA PRO A 149 24.56 -12.17 -7.43
C PRO A 149 24.30 -11.62 -8.83
N HIS A 150 23.85 -10.36 -8.93
CA HIS A 150 23.55 -9.70 -10.20
C HIS A 150 24.79 -9.09 -10.89
N ALA A 151 25.84 -8.76 -10.14
CA ALA A 151 27.09 -8.23 -10.70
C ALA A 151 27.87 -9.32 -11.45
N ARG A 152 27.86 -10.56 -10.95
CA ARG A 152 28.47 -11.73 -11.61
C ARG A 152 27.88 -12.03 -12.99
N ARG A 153 26.60 -11.73 -13.20
CA ARG A 153 25.91 -11.97 -14.49
C ARG A 153 26.35 -10.96 -15.54
N LEU A 154 26.59 -9.70 -15.15
CA LEU A 154 27.04 -8.63 -16.03
C LEU A 154 28.50 -8.80 -16.45
N THR A 155 29.39 -9.17 -15.52
CA THR A 155 30.81 -9.45 -15.82
C THR A 155 30.98 -10.64 -16.76
N ARG A 156 30.19 -11.71 -16.60
CA ARG A 156 30.22 -12.89 -17.48
C ARG A 156 29.75 -12.57 -18.91
N ASN A 157 28.79 -11.65 -19.06
CA ASN A 157 28.31 -11.21 -20.38
C ASN A 157 29.26 -10.24 -21.07
N TYR A 158 29.98 -9.40 -20.32
CA TYR A 158 31.00 -8.50 -20.85
C TYR A 158 32.22 -9.28 -21.38
N ALA A 159 32.71 -10.27 -20.63
CA ALA A 159 33.83 -11.12 -21.04
C ALA A 159 33.54 -12.01 -22.27
N ARG A 160 32.26 -12.30 -22.55
CA ARG A 160 31.84 -13.03 -23.77
C ARG A 160 31.70 -12.13 -25.01
N ARG A 161 31.61 -10.80 -24.85
CA ARG A 161 31.35 -9.85 -25.94
C ARG A 161 32.60 -9.16 -26.48
N VAL A 162 33.76 -9.27 -25.82
CA VAL A 162 34.99 -8.61 -26.24
C VAL A 162 36.09 -9.65 -26.53
N PRO A 163 36.40 -9.94 -27.80
CA PRO A 163 37.57 -10.75 -28.14
C PRO A 163 38.83 -9.88 -28.14
N GLY A 164 39.73 -10.11 -27.18
CA GLY A 164 41.11 -9.60 -27.25
C GLY A 164 41.53 -8.65 -26.14
N SER A 165 41.87 -9.18 -24.95
CA SER A 165 42.92 -8.60 -24.12
C SER A 165 43.71 -9.73 -23.46
N ARG A 166 44.66 -10.28 -24.24
CA ARG A 166 45.66 -11.21 -23.69
C ARG A 166 46.51 -10.46 -22.66
N ARG A 167 46.75 -11.12 -21.53
CA ARG A 167 47.74 -10.75 -20.51
C ARG A 167 49.09 -10.46 -21.19
N SER A 168 49.63 -9.26 -20.99
CA SER A 168 51.04 -8.98 -21.32
C SER A 168 51.93 -9.28 -20.12
N SER A 169 53.04 -9.94 -20.40
CA SER A 169 54.07 -10.48 -19.52
C SER A 169 54.95 -9.42 -18.87
N LYS A 170 55.43 -9.72 -17.65
CA LYS A 170 56.46 -8.97 -16.90
C LYS A 170 57.76 -8.78 -17.72
N PRO A 171 58.50 -7.67 -17.53
CA PRO A 171 59.94 -7.64 -17.79
C PRO A 171 60.75 -7.76 -16.49
N THR A 172 61.79 -8.59 -16.58
CA THR A 172 62.93 -8.75 -15.67
C THR A 172 63.79 -7.49 -15.69
N ALA A 173 64.30 -7.03 -14.54
CA ALA A 173 65.35 -6.03 -14.45
C ALA A 173 66.64 -6.68 -13.92
N GLN A 174 67.75 -6.36 -14.59
CA GLN A 174 69.13 -6.59 -14.15
C GLN A 174 69.49 -5.64 -13.02
#